data_AF-A0A349QMW6-F1
#
_entry.id   AF-A0A349QMW6-F1
#
_cell.length_a   1.000
_cell.length_b   1.000
_cell.length_c   1.000
_cell.angle_alpha   90.00
_cell.angle_beta   90.00
_cell.angle_gamma   90.00
#
_symmetry.space_group_name_H-M   'P 1'
#
loop_
_entity.id
_entity.type
_entity.pdbx_description
1 polymer ?
#
loop_
_entity_poly.entity_id
_entity_poly.type
_entity_poly.pdbx_seq_one_letter_code
_entity_poly.pdbx_strand_id
1 'polypeptide(L)'
;MKNKVWLMTATLLLFTAGCGKTDLTESKINGDEQKTIESREMEETTEKDENASGEKKTVTENENTESQENGESYTWKDVTLQFPENWKDRYVIEEDENGFTVFQKASYEKGNGMGYLFGILKDTEWYPDAAGVSILGYTDDGALYELAVPTDVSCDVENETVLNEYQKMMQQSDAIVKNVKIDAGNLHMDADQYIIPVSMIMTLKTDQLVNMSDNDLWLARNEIYARHGRGFSNEYLQSYFDSCSWYEKSGEPDTFDESVLNQTEKDNLKVIQEAETAYADEHPYPKEYKTGQKIVADINGDGREEEIRYDVKESGDYAGYSCVLTIDGTAYELCEYAAMVTPETECFYITDIAEYDNPLEIAVLDDGPSADYVTYFYRYDGNTLEFVGEVGGFPFKEQNDGINGFTGQNGIFGTIRTDILETAYLDGYWWYDSDARKLEYMDDGVHKYQYFTPHKLYVDLPLWKSMDQTSDQVTVSAGQNVFFISSDAKEWIYVRAKDGTEGYIHVDGENVSNVGRPGTEVFSELNYFD
;
A
#
# COMPACT_ATOMS: atom_id res chain seq x y z
N MET A 1 -6.30 49.54 8.69
CA MET A 1 -5.31 49.10 9.69
C MET A 1 -5.43 47.60 9.77
N LYS A 2 -4.33 46.92 9.41
CA LYS A 2 -4.23 45.47 9.26
C LYS A 2 -4.06 44.86 10.66
N ASN A 3 -4.91 43.92 11.04
CA ASN A 3 -4.60 42.94 12.07
C ASN A 3 -4.66 41.57 11.40
N LYS A 4 -3.49 41.00 11.14
CA LYS A 4 -3.31 39.59 10.81
C LYS A 4 -3.44 38.81 12.12
N VAL A 5 -4.38 37.87 12.19
CA VAL A 5 -4.42 36.84 13.23
C VAL A 5 -3.49 35.71 12.78
N TRP A 6 -2.72 35.20 13.72
CA TRP A 6 -1.67 34.20 13.53
C TRP A 6 -2.31 32.82 13.31
N LEU A 7 -1.99 32.17 12.18
CA LEU A 7 -2.03 30.72 12.06
C LEU A 7 -0.95 30.16 13.00
N MET A 8 -1.33 29.29 13.94
CA MET A 8 -0.38 28.38 14.59
C MET A 8 -0.05 27.27 13.59
N THR A 9 0.96 27.52 12.75
CA THR A 9 1.66 26.45 12.03
C THR A 9 2.57 25.76 13.04
N ALA A 10 2.39 24.46 13.25
CA ALA A 10 3.34 23.64 14.00
C ALA A 10 4.71 23.79 13.31
N THR A 11 5.60 24.53 13.95
CA THR A 11 6.94 24.78 13.42
C THR A 11 7.78 23.55 13.71
N LEU A 12 8.15 22.84 12.65
CA LEU A 12 9.16 21.78 12.67
C LEU A 12 10.46 22.33 13.30
N LEU A 13 10.73 21.94 14.54
CA LEU A 13 11.98 22.24 15.24
C LEU A 13 12.96 21.09 15.02
N LEU A 14 13.72 21.18 13.93
CA LEU A 14 14.95 20.41 13.74
C LEU A 14 15.98 20.83 14.81
N PHE A 15 16.01 20.13 15.94
CA PHE A 15 17.12 20.22 16.88
C PHE A 15 18.27 19.32 16.41
N THR A 16 19.28 19.95 15.80
CA THR A 16 20.63 19.37 15.75
C THR A 16 21.25 19.48 17.13
N ALA A 17 21.23 18.40 17.91
CA ALA A 17 21.99 18.29 19.14
C ALA A 17 23.18 17.35 18.92
N GLY A 18 24.35 17.95 18.72
CA GLY A 18 25.62 17.25 18.69
C GLY A 18 25.98 16.58 20.02
N CYS A 19 26.54 15.38 19.87
CA CYS A 19 27.61 14.77 20.66
C CYS A 19 27.70 15.10 22.17
N GLY A 20 27.26 14.15 22.99
CA GLY A 20 27.58 14.07 24.42
C GLY A 20 27.61 12.60 24.88
N LYS A 21 28.81 12.02 24.93
CA LYS A 21 29.09 10.67 25.44
C LYS A 21 28.60 10.50 26.89
N THR A 22 28.00 9.35 27.19
CA THR A 22 28.34 8.58 28.39
C THR A 22 28.05 7.09 28.22
N ASP A 23 29.04 6.30 28.62
CA ASP A 23 29.17 4.86 28.59
C ASP A 23 28.01 4.09 29.23
N LEU A 24 27.56 3.01 28.58
CA LEU A 24 27.08 1.82 29.25
C LEU A 24 27.73 0.57 28.63
N THR A 25 28.32 -0.20 29.53
CA THR A 25 29.26 -1.31 29.41
C THR A 25 28.75 -2.52 28.61
N GLU A 26 29.67 -3.07 27.81
CA GLU A 26 29.61 -4.39 27.15
C GLU A 26 29.36 -5.54 28.14
N SER A 27 28.56 -6.52 27.70
CA SER A 27 28.80 -7.93 28.03
C SER A 27 28.67 -8.79 26.77
N LYS A 28 29.82 -9.27 26.29
CA LYS A 28 30.02 -10.25 25.22
C LYS A 28 29.34 -11.58 25.52
N ILE A 29 28.73 -12.22 24.50
CA ILE A 29 28.79 -13.68 24.29
C ILE A 29 28.87 -13.97 22.77
N ASN A 30 29.91 -14.71 22.37
CA ASN A 30 30.19 -15.31 21.05
C ASN A 30 29.00 -16.17 20.54
N GLY A 31 28.72 -16.37 19.25
CA GLY A 31 29.62 -16.74 18.15
C GLY A 31 29.65 -18.26 17.95
N ASP A 32 29.07 -18.70 16.82
CA ASP A 32 29.13 -20.00 16.12
C ASP A 32 28.29 -21.20 16.62
N GLU A 33 27.37 -21.72 15.79
CA GLU A 33 27.64 -22.79 14.80
C GLU A 33 26.36 -23.18 14.03
N GLN A 34 26.47 -23.27 12.70
CA GLN A 34 25.54 -24.00 11.82
C GLN A 34 25.56 -25.51 12.12
N LYS A 35 24.39 -26.17 12.07
CA LYS A 35 24.24 -27.47 11.39
C LYS A 35 22.78 -27.90 11.20
N THR A 36 22.46 -28.13 9.94
CA THR A 36 21.40 -28.98 9.37
C THR A 36 21.35 -30.37 10.03
N ILE A 37 20.16 -31.00 10.07
CA ILE A 37 19.92 -32.39 9.60
C ILE A 37 18.42 -32.73 9.61
N GLU A 38 18.07 -33.47 8.56
CA GLU A 38 16.82 -34.07 8.14
C GLU A 38 16.17 -35.10 9.10
N SER A 39 14.87 -35.25 8.87
CA SER A 39 13.95 -36.39 9.07
C SER A 39 14.49 -37.75 9.57
N ARG A 40 13.75 -38.37 10.50
CA ARG A 40 13.14 -39.72 10.29
C ARG A 40 12.19 -40.15 11.41
N GLU A 41 11.17 -40.88 10.96
CA GLU A 41 10.09 -41.56 11.67
C GLU A 41 10.55 -42.56 12.74
N MET A 42 9.73 -42.78 13.79
CA MET A 42 9.11 -44.10 14.05
C MET A 42 8.17 -44.11 15.27
N GLU A 43 6.96 -44.57 14.96
CA GLU A 43 6.15 -45.58 15.66
C GLU A 43 5.58 -45.37 17.07
N GLU A 44 4.25 -45.53 17.07
CA GLU A 44 3.34 -45.82 18.16
C GLU A 44 3.83 -46.91 19.13
N THR A 45 3.48 -46.75 20.41
CA THR A 45 2.94 -47.87 21.19
C THR A 45 1.98 -47.36 22.27
N THR A 46 0.80 -47.97 22.25
CA THR A 46 -0.31 -47.88 23.19
C THR A 46 0.05 -48.30 24.62
N GLU A 47 -0.50 -47.63 25.63
CA GLU A 47 -1.26 -48.28 26.72
C GLU A 47 -2.02 -47.26 27.59
N LYS A 48 -3.25 -47.61 27.95
CA LYS A 48 -4.15 -46.90 28.88
C LYS A 48 -3.73 -47.21 30.32
N ASP A 49 -3.83 -46.25 31.23
CA ASP A 49 -4.81 -46.31 32.34
C ASP A 49 -4.72 -45.13 33.33
N GLU A 50 -5.92 -44.72 33.76
CA GLU A 50 -6.34 -44.18 35.08
C GLU A 50 -5.87 -42.80 35.61
N ASN A 51 -6.84 -41.88 35.58
CA ASN A 51 -7.24 -40.92 36.62
C ASN A 51 -6.31 -40.68 37.83
N ALA A 52 -5.80 -39.45 37.93
CA ALA A 52 -5.58 -38.80 39.21
C ALA A 52 -5.69 -37.27 39.09
N SER A 53 -6.71 -36.73 39.75
CA SER A 53 -6.93 -35.32 40.05
C SER A 53 -5.68 -34.65 40.66
N GLY A 54 -5.27 -33.51 40.11
CA GLY A 54 -4.24 -32.65 40.69
C GLY A 54 -4.19 -31.30 39.99
N GLU A 55 -4.70 -30.28 40.67
CA GLU A 55 -4.74 -28.86 40.26
C GLU A 55 -3.42 -28.39 39.64
N LYS A 56 -3.50 -27.77 38.45
CA LYS A 56 -2.42 -26.96 37.90
C LYS A 56 -3.00 -25.62 37.48
N LYS A 57 -2.55 -24.57 38.18
CA LYS A 57 -2.81 -23.15 37.92
C LYS A 57 -2.64 -22.84 36.43
N THR A 58 -3.76 -22.60 35.77
CA THR A 58 -3.85 -21.78 34.57
C THR A 58 -3.68 -20.32 34.98
N VAL A 59 -2.71 -19.65 34.37
CA VAL A 59 -2.67 -18.20 34.29
C VAL A 59 -3.69 -17.85 33.21
N THR A 60 -4.85 -17.40 33.66
CA THR A 60 -5.94 -16.93 32.81
C THR A 60 -5.74 -15.46 32.44
N GLU A 61 -6.26 -15.12 31.27
CA GLU A 61 -6.89 -13.84 30.92
C GLU A 61 -5.96 -12.68 30.50
N ASN A 62 -5.75 -12.59 29.17
CA ASN A 62 -5.76 -11.29 28.50
C ASN A 62 -7.22 -10.81 28.46
N GLU A 63 -7.57 -9.92 29.39
CA GLU A 63 -8.76 -9.07 29.29
C GLU A 63 -8.53 -8.04 28.17
N ASN A 64 -9.08 -8.28 26.98
CA ASN A 64 -9.27 -7.24 25.97
C ASN A 64 -10.55 -7.55 25.21
N THR A 65 -11.66 -7.39 25.90
CA THR A 65 -12.99 -7.25 25.28
C THR A 65 -13.86 -6.48 26.28
N GLU A 66 -13.48 -5.22 26.54
CA GLU A 66 -14.46 -4.25 27.05
C GLU A 66 -15.45 -4.00 25.91
N SER A 67 -16.66 -4.53 26.06
CA SER A 67 -17.81 -4.20 25.23
C SER A 67 -17.95 -2.68 25.17
N GLN A 68 -17.90 -2.11 23.96
CA GLN A 68 -18.13 -0.68 23.71
C GLN A 68 -19.58 -0.32 24.04
N GLU A 69 -19.87 -0.01 25.30
CA GLU A 69 -21.11 0.66 25.67
C GLU A 69 -21.04 2.12 25.21
N ASN A 70 -22.08 2.57 24.48
CA ASN A 70 -22.17 3.92 23.95
C ASN A 70 -22.25 4.95 25.08
N GLY A 71 -21.20 5.77 25.23
CA GLY A 71 -21.09 6.83 26.23
C GLY A 71 -21.74 8.15 25.80
N GLU A 72 -21.03 9.26 25.95
CA GLU A 72 -21.56 10.60 25.64
C GLU A 72 -21.47 10.90 24.13
N SER A 73 -22.53 11.50 23.58
CA SER A 73 -22.55 12.04 22.21
C SER A 73 -22.06 13.47 22.19
N TYR A 74 -21.24 13.83 21.19
CA TYR A 74 -20.78 15.20 20.96
C TYR A 74 -21.14 15.64 19.53
N THR A 75 -21.67 16.85 19.38
CA THR A 75 -22.06 17.41 18.07
C THR A 75 -21.45 18.78 17.89
N TRP A 76 -20.70 18.95 16.80
CA TRP A 76 -20.22 20.23 16.30
C TRP A 76 -20.83 20.48 14.93
N LYS A 77 -21.69 21.50 14.81
CA LYS A 77 -22.48 21.81 13.60
C LYS A 77 -23.19 20.56 13.06
N ASP A 78 -22.78 20.08 11.90
CA ASP A 78 -23.26 18.93 11.14
C ASP A 78 -22.52 17.63 11.47
N VAL A 79 -21.45 17.67 12.26
CA VAL A 79 -20.64 16.50 12.65
C VAL A 79 -21.03 16.01 14.03
N THR A 80 -21.29 14.70 14.18
CA THR A 80 -21.60 14.05 15.45
C THR A 80 -20.73 12.83 15.69
N LEU A 81 -20.17 12.73 16.89
CA LEU A 81 -19.39 11.61 17.39
C LEU A 81 -20.05 10.95 18.60
N GLN A 82 -19.73 9.67 18.80
CA GLN A 82 -20.11 8.88 19.95
C GLN A 82 -18.85 8.43 20.68
N PHE A 83 -18.63 8.92 21.90
CA PHE A 83 -17.51 8.48 22.72
C PHE A 83 -17.88 7.24 23.54
N PRO A 84 -16.93 6.34 23.83
CA PRO A 84 -17.17 5.19 24.70
C PRO A 84 -17.32 5.64 26.16
N GLU A 85 -18.08 4.90 26.97
CA GLU A 85 -18.35 5.30 28.37
C GLU A 85 -17.06 5.43 29.20
N ASN A 86 -16.06 4.58 28.95
CA ASN A 86 -14.77 4.59 29.65
C ASN A 86 -13.90 5.84 29.38
N TRP A 87 -14.29 6.71 28.45
CA TRP A 87 -13.65 8.01 28.20
C TRP A 87 -14.19 9.15 29.06
N LYS A 88 -15.24 8.90 29.84
CA LYS A 88 -15.83 9.92 30.71
C LYS A 88 -14.76 10.58 31.59
N ASP A 89 -14.74 11.92 31.57
CA ASP A 89 -13.78 12.78 32.27
C ASP A 89 -12.29 12.63 31.86
N ARG A 90 -11.98 11.88 30.78
CA ARG A 90 -10.60 11.61 30.31
C ARG A 90 -10.15 12.37 29.07
N TYR A 91 -11.05 13.10 28.41
CA TYR A 91 -10.72 13.88 27.22
C TYR A 91 -11.07 15.36 27.39
N VAL A 92 -10.48 16.19 26.53
CA VAL A 92 -10.78 17.62 26.34
C VAL A 92 -11.07 17.82 24.86
N ILE A 93 -12.08 18.63 24.54
CA ILE A 93 -12.36 19.07 23.17
C ILE A 93 -12.08 20.57 23.07
N GLU A 94 -11.29 20.97 22.08
CA GLU A 94 -11.15 22.36 21.67
C GLU A 94 -11.83 22.58 20.32
N GLU A 95 -12.63 23.64 20.21
CA GLU A 95 -13.31 24.03 18.97
C GLU A 95 -12.65 25.26 18.35
N ASP A 96 -12.65 25.31 17.03
CA ASP A 96 -12.38 26.53 16.26
C ASP A 96 -13.46 26.76 15.18
N GLU A 97 -13.20 27.70 14.26
CA GLU A 97 -14.16 28.02 13.19
C GLU A 97 -14.31 26.89 12.16
N ASN A 98 -13.27 26.08 11.99
CA ASN A 98 -13.12 25.04 10.97
C ASN A 98 -13.36 23.64 11.54
N GLY A 99 -13.30 23.42 12.84
CA GLY A 99 -13.51 22.08 13.37
C GLY A 99 -13.40 21.98 14.89
N PHE A 100 -13.04 20.78 15.33
CA PHE A 100 -12.70 20.50 16.71
C PHE A 100 -11.58 19.48 16.82
N THR A 101 -10.85 19.54 17.93
CA THR A 101 -9.73 18.65 18.25
C THR A 101 -9.96 17.98 19.58
N VAL A 102 -9.71 16.67 19.66
CA VAL A 102 -9.87 15.85 20.85
C VAL A 102 -8.49 15.53 21.44
N PHE A 103 -8.34 15.77 22.73
CA PHE A 103 -7.11 15.53 23.48
C PHE A 103 -7.36 14.59 24.67
N GLN A 104 -6.38 13.74 25.00
CA GLN A 104 -6.28 13.11 26.30
C GLN A 104 -6.03 14.18 27.37
N LYS A 105 -6.96 14.27 28.32
CA LYS A 105 -6.96 15.29 29.38
C LYS A 105 -5.71 15.24 30.26
N ALA A 106 -5.23 14.05 30.61
CA ALA A 106 -4.10 13.88 31.52
C ALA A 106 -2.79 14.48 30.97
N SER A 107 -2.58 14.40 29.64
CA SER A 107 -1.45 15.05 28.97
C SER A 107 -1.73 16.54 28.74
N TYR A 108 -2.94 16.88 28.29
CA TYR A 108 -3.35 18.27 28.04
C TYR A 108 -3.17 19.18 29.28
N GLU A 109 -3.52 18.70 30.48
CA GLU A 109 -3.38 19.48 31.72
C GLU A 109 -1.92 19.75 32.13
N LYS A 110 -0.96 19.01 31.58
CA LYS A 110 0.48 19.23 31.81
C LYS A 110 1.06 20.28 30.86
N GLY A 111 0.50 20.40 29.67
CA GLY A 111 0.86 21.39 28.68
C GLY A 111 -0.22 21.49 27.62
N ASN A 112 -0.79 22.70 27.44
CA ASN A 112 -1.81 22.93 26.43
C ASN A 112 -1.35 22.45 25.05
N GLY A 113 -2.19 21.67 24.39
CA GLY A 113 -1.89 21.04 23.10
C GLY A 113 -1.24 19.65 23.19
N MET A 114 -0.85 19.18 24.39
CA MET A 114 -0.48 17.78 24.58
C MET A 114 -1.71 16.88 24.71
N GLY A 115 -1.50 15.59 24.44
CA GLY A 115 -2.52 14.56 24.42
C GLY A 115 -3.31 14.50 23.11
N TYR A 116 -2.86 15.10 22.02
CA TYR A 116 -3.61 15.13 20.76
C TYR A 116 -3.98 13.71 20.30
N LEU A 117 -5.28 13.41 20.17
CA LEU A 117 -5.79 12.11 19.73
C LEU A 117 -6.20 12.15 18.26
N PHE A 118 -7.09 13.07 17.90
CA PHE A 118 -7.54 13.32 16.53
C PHE A 118 -8.30 14.64 16.45
N GLY A 119 -8.45 15.18 15.23
CA GLY A 119 -9.29 16.32 14.92
C GLY A 119 -10.24 16.03 13.77
N ILE A 120 -11.41 16.66 13.78
CA ILE A 120 -12.30 16.68 12.62
C ILE A 120 -12.42 18.12 12.16
N LEU A 121 -11.97 18.36 10.94
CA LEU A 121 -11.87 19.67 10.30
C LEU A 121 -12.85 19.74 9.12
N LYS A 122 -13.31 20.94 8.83
CA LYS A 122 -14.14 21.29 7.69
C LYS A 122 -13.41 22.37 6.89
N ASP A 123 -12.97 22.02 5.70
CA ASP A 123 -12.25 22.91 4.79
C ASP A 123 -13.02 23.10 3.46
N THR A 124 -12.52 24.01 2.65
CA THR A 124 -12.96 24.31 1.28
C THR A 124 -11.79 24.34 0.30
N GLU A 125 -10.60 23.96 0.75
CA GLU A 125 -9.39 23.78 -0.06
C GLU A 125 -8.78 22.41 0.23
N TRP A 126 -8.39 21.70 -0.83
CA TRP A 126 -7.77 20.38 -0.69
C TRP A 126 -6.26 20.49 -0.57
N TYR A 127 -5.70 19.90 0.49
CA TYR A 127 -4.25 19.86 0.74
C TYR A 127 -3.78 18.40 0.84
N PRO A 128 -3.45 17.75 -0.30
CA PRO A 128 -3.11 16.33 -0.32
C PRO A 128 -1.88 15.97 0.52
N ASP A 129 -0.93 16.89 0.65
CA ASP A 129 0.35 16.66 1.33
C ASP A 129 0.31 16.93 2.84
N ALA A 130 -0.88 17.16 3.41
CA ALA A 130 -1.03 17.41 4.83
C ALA A 130 -0.80 16.11 5.61
N ALA A 131 0.37 16.01 6.27
CA ALA A 131 0.75 14.83 7.05
C ALA A 131 -0.29 14.52 8.14
N GLY A 132 -0.72 13.25 8.20
CA GLY A 132 -1.72 12.80 9.15
C GLY A 132 -3.13 13.33 8.85
N VAL A 133 -3.43 13.76 7.62
CA VAL A 133 -4.76 14.21 7.22
C VAL A 133 -5.36 13.27 6.17
N SER A 134 -6.63 12.90 6.34
CA SER A 134 -7.41 12.14 5.36
C SER A 134 -8.82 12.70 5.22
N ILE A 135 -9.44 12.54 4.06
CA ILE A 135 -10.81 13.00 3.82
C ILE A 135 -11.78 11.93 4.32
N LEU A 136 -12.63 12.31 5.28
CA LEU A 136 -13.75 11.50 5.76
C LEU A 136 -14.94 11.56 4.80
N GLY A 137 -15.16 12.72 4.21
CA GLY A 137 -16.22 12.91 3.21
C GLY A 137 -16.16 14.30 2.59
N TYR A 138 -16.86 14.46 1.48
CA TYR A 138 -16.91 15.71 0.74
C TYR A 138 -18.29 15.96 0.17
N THR A 139 -18.55 17.19 -0.25
CA THR A 139 -19.87 17.62 -0.74
C THR A 139 -19.75 18.24 -2.12
N ASP A 140 -20.81 18.13 -2.92
CA ASP A 140 -20.86 18.70 -4.28
C ASP A 140 -20.59 20.22 -4.34
N ASP A 141 -20.85 20.94 -3.25
CA ASP A 141 -20.62 22.39 -3.13
C ASP A 141 -19.22 22.75 -2.62
N GLY A 142 -18.35 21.75 -2.41
CA GLY A 142 -16.92 21.95 -2.16
C GLY A 142 -16.50 21.94 -0.69
N ALA A 143 -17.36 21.55 0.24
CA ALA A 143 -16.91 21.33 1.62
C ALA A 143 -16.23 19.96 1.76
N LEU A 144 -15.09 19.95 2.44
CA LEU A 144 -14.29 18.76 2.77
C LEU A 144 -14.37 18.54 4.27
N TYR A 145 -14.65 17.31 4.70
CA TYR A 145 -14.56 16.89 6.09
C TYR A 145 -13.32 16.02 6.22
N GLU A 146 -12.38 16.45 7.05
CA GLU A 146 -11.06 15.85 7.16
C GLU A 146 -10.85 15.32 8.57
N LEU A 147 -10.27 14.13 8.65
CA LEU A 147 -9.66 13.60 9.85
C LEU A 147 -8.22 14.07 9.89
N ALA A 148 -7.82 14.68 11.00
CA ALA A 148 -6.43 14.90 11.33
C ALA A 148 -6.02 13.97 12.48
N VAL A 149 -4.85 13.35 12.41
CA VAL A 149 -4.27 12.48 13.45
C VAL A 149 -2.85 12.94 13.81
N PRO A 150 -2.36 12.62 15.03
CA PRO A 150 -1.00 12.96 15.43
C PRO A 150 0.04 12.26 14.54
N THR A 151 1.01 13.02 14.04
CA THR A 151 2.18 12.49 13.33
C THR A 151 3.35 12.14 14.25
N ASP A 152 3.28 12.60 15.51
CA ASP A 152 4.31 12.46 16.52
C ASP A 152 3.70 12.09 17.88
N VAL A 153 4.53 11.58 18.79
CA VAL A 153 4.11 11.28 20.16
C VAL A 153 3.70 12.57 20.87
N SER A 154 2.40 12.73 21.05
CA SER A 154 1.81 13.98 21.55
C SER A 154 1.50 13.93 23.05
N CYS A 155 1.85 12.86 23.77
CA CYS A 155 1.47 12.66 25.17
C CYS A 155 2.65 12.77 26.15
N ASP A 156 2.34 12.79 27.45
CA ASP A 156 3.37 12.68 28.48
C ASP A 156 3.93 11.25 28.59
N VAL A 157 5.09 11.06 27.95
CA VAL A 157 5.83 9.80 27.94
C VAL A 157 6.56 9.49 29.24
N GLU A 158 6.73 10.45 30.15
CA GLU A 158 7.44 10.22 31.42
C GLU A 158 6.55 9.50 32.44
N ASN A 159 5.24 9.55 32.26
CA ASN A 159 4.27 8.88 33.12
C ASN A 159 3.65 7.66 32.43
N GLU A 160 4.10 6.48 32.82
CA GLU A 160 3.66 5.20 32.25
C GLU A 160 2.13 5.00 32.29
N THR A 161 1.44 5.51 33.33
CA THR A 161 -0.03 5.41 33.40
C THR A 161 -0.70 6.30 32.36
N VAL A 162 -0.19 7.52 32.15
CA VAL A 162 -0.71 8.47 31.16
C VAL A 162 -0.42 7.96 29.74
N LEU A 163 0.79 7.44 29.50
CA LEU A 163 1.18 6.85 28.23
C LEU A 163 0.31 5.64 27.87
N ASN A 164 0.11 4.71 28.81
CA ASN A 164 -0.74 3.53 28.59
C ASN A 164 -2.21 3.92 28.33
N GLU A 165 -2.72 4.94 29.03
CA GLU A 165 -4.06 5.47 28.77
C GLU A 165 -4.14 6.10 27.37
N TYR A 166 -3.17 6.93 26.99
CA TYR A 166 -3.09 7.55 25.67
C TYR A 166 -3.07 6.50 24.55
N GLN A 167 -2.23 5.46 24.66
CA GLN A 167 -2.14 4.40 23.66
C GLN A 167 -3.46 3.64 23.49
N LYS A 168 -4.18 3.36 24.58
CA LYS A 168 -5.51 2.74 24.53
C LYS A 168 -6.54 3.65 23.87
N MET A 169 -6.51 4.95 24.18
CA MET A 169 -7.38 5.93 23.56
C MET A 169 -7.08 6.11 22.06
N MET A 170 -5.82 6.08 21.65
CA MET A 170 -5.45 6.08 20.23
C MET A 170 -6.05 4.88 19.49
N GLN A 171 -5.90 3.67 20.02
CA GLN A 171 -6.51 2.46 19.43
C GLN A 171 -8.05 2.54 19.35
N GLN A 172 -8.70 3.19 20.32
CA GLN A 172 -10.15 3.39 20.33
C GLN A 172 -10.61 4.53 19.39
N SER A 173 -9.72 5.46 19.04
CA SER A 173 -10.05 6.64 18.22
C SER A 173 -10.46 6.23 16.80
N ASP A 174 -9.84 5.20 16.23
CA ASP A 174 -10.19 4.69 14.90
C ASP A 174 -11.65 4.24 14.84
N ALA A 175 -12.12 3.53 15.86
CA ALA A 175 -13.51 3.09 15.95
C ALA A 175 -14.48 4.27 16.16
N ILE A 176 -14.08 5.31 16.90
CA ILE A 176 -14.88 6.52 17.10
C ILE A 176 -15.05 7.26 15.77
N VAL A 177 -13.95 7.51 15.06
CA VAL A 177 -13.93 8.25 13.80
C VAL A 177 -14.65 7.49 12.70
N LYS A 178 -14.48 6.16 12.61
CA LYS A 178 -15.20 5.32 11.64
C LYS A 178 -16.74 5.41 11.78
N ASN A 179 -17.22 5.75 12.97
CA ASN A 179 -18.64 5.91 13.28
C ASN A 179 -19.11 7.38 13.29
N VAL A 180 -18.29 8.30 12.77
CA VAL A 180 -18.67 9.71 12.62
C VAL A 180 -19.94 9.83 11.78
N LYS A 181 -20.85 10.70 12.21
CA LYS A 181 -22.05 11.06 11.46
C LYS A 181 -21.93 12.49 10.98
N ILE A 182 -22.05 12.69 9.68
CA ILE A 182 -22.01 14.00 9.04
C ILE A 182 -23.38 14.23 8.39
N ASP A 183 -24.15 15.18 8.90
CA ASP A 183 -25.47 15.56 8.38
C ASP A 183 -25.33 16.75 7.41
N ALA A 184 -24.70 16.47 6.27
CA ALA A 184 -24.51 17.42 5.19
C ALA A 184 -25.29 17.00 3.94
N GLY A 185 -25.86 17.98 3.22
CA GLY A 185 -26.52 17.72 1.94
C GLY A 185 -25.49 17.35 0.86
N ASN A 186 -25.84 16.38 0.00
CA ASN A 186 -24.97 15.90 -1.08
C ASN A 186 -23.59 15.42 -0.59
N LEU A 187 -23.56 14.76 0.56
CA LEU A 187 -22.36 14.19 1.16
C LEU A 187 -21.97 12.86 0.48
N HIS A 188 -20.70 12.74 0.14
CA HIS A 188 -20.01 11.55 -0.33
C HIS A 188 -19.03 11.08 0.75
N MET A 189 -19.09 9.80 1.11
CA MET A 189 -18.28 9.19 2.19
C MET A 189 -17.27 8.15 1.67
N ASP A 190 -17.13 8.07 0.34
CA ASP A 190 -16.28 7.13 -0.39
C ASP A 190 -15.01 7.82 -0.92
N ALA A 191 -14.54 8.86 -0.23
CA ALA A 191 -13.36 9.64 -0.62
C ALA A 191 -12.10 8.75 -0.74
N ASP A 192 -12.01 7.71 0.07
CA ASP A 192 -10.92 6.72 0.07
C ASP A 192 -10.89 5.84 -1.19
N GLN A 193 -11.96 5.83 -2.00
CA GLN A 193 -12.03 5.11 -3.27
C GLN A 193 -11.65 5.97 -4.49
N TYR A 194 -11.19 7.19 -4.27
CA TYR A 194 -10.73 8.10 -5.31
C TYR A 194 -9.26 8.47 -5.08
N ILE A 195 -8.52 8.65 -6.16
CA ILE A 195 -7.18 9.24 -6.13
C ILE A 195 -7.28 10.74 -5.84
N ILE A 196 -8.21 11.43 -6.52
CA ILE A 196 -8.48 12.86 -6.28
C ILE A 196 -9.99 13.04 -6.13
N PRO A 197 -10.53 12.88 -4.91
CA PRO A 197 -11.97 12.97 -4.64
C PRO A 197 -12.60 14.27 -5.17
N VAL A 198 -11.83 15.35 -5.15
CA VAL A 198 -12.27 16.71 -5.46
C VAL A 198 -12.14 17.09 -6.94
N SER A 199 -11.65 16.18 -7.80
CA SER A 199 -11.33 16.47 -9.20
C SER A 199 -12.52 16.88 -10.07
N MET A 200 -13.75 16.59 -9.65
CA MET A 200 -14.99 17.01 -10.34
C MET A 200 -15.55 18.36 -9.86
N ILE A 201 -15.17 18.81 -8.66
CA ILE A 201 -15.78 19.97 -7.97
C ILE A 201 -14.82 21.15 -7.78
N MET A 202 -13.50 20.91 -7.77
CA MET A 202 -12.49 21.91 -7.47
C MET A 202 -11.42 21.97 -8.56
N THR A 203 -10.95 23.18 -8.87
CA THR A 203 -9.82 23.36 -9.79
C THR A 203 -8.51 23.02 -9.09
N LEU A 204 -7.76 22.08 -9.67
CA LEU A 204 -6.45 21.65 -9.18
C LEU A 204 -5.35 22.65 -9.55
N LYS A 205 -4.32 22.67 -8.73
CA LYS A 205 -3.09 23.42 -8.94
C LYS A 205 -1.91 22.44 -8.98
N THR A 206 -0.87 22.81 -9.72
CA THR A 206 0.32 21.97 -9.89
C THR A 206 1.01 21.62 -8.56
N ASP A 207 1.00 22.54 -7.57
CA ASP A 207 1.59 22.30 -6.26
C ASP A 207 0.85 21.22 -5.44
N GLN A 208 -0.42 20.95 -5.74
CA GLN A 208 -1.18 19.86 -5.12
C GLN A 208 -0.84 18.49 -5.72
N LEU A 209 -0.12 18.43 -6.84
CA LEU A 209 0.20 17.17 -7.52
C LEU A 209 1.69 16.79 -7.39
N VAL A 210 2.49 17.61 -6.72
CA VAL A 210 3.97 17.51 -6.74
C VAL A 210 4.51 16.22 -6.13
N ASN A 211 3.81 15.64 -5.14
CA ASN A 211 4.23 14.39 -4.50
C ASN A 211 3.44 13.16 -4.99
N MET A 212 2.62 13.31 -6.04
CA MET A 212 1.91 12.18 -6.63
C MET A 212 2.85 11.37 -7.53
N SER A 213 2.75 10.04 -7.45
CA SER A 213 3.52 9.15 -8.33
C SER A 213 2.99 9.16 -9.78
N ASP A 214 3.78 8.67 -10.74
CA ASP A 214 3.32 8.43 -12.12
C ASP A 214 2.02 7.61 -12.16
N ASN A 215 1.92 6.59 -11.30
CA ASN A 215 0.73 5.74 -11.20
C ASN A 215 -0.47 6.53 -10.67
N ASP A 216 -0.30 7.35 -9.63
CA ASP A 216 -1.38 8.17 -9.08
C ASP A 216 -1.88 9.19 -10.11
N LEU A 217 -0.97 9.87 -10.81
CA LEU A 217 -1.32 10.82 -11.86
C LEU A 217 -2.07 10.13 -13.01
N TRP A 218 -1.59 8.95 -13.42
CA TRP A 218 -2.23 8.15 -14.46
C TRP A 218 -3.65 7.70 -14.06
N LEU A 219 -3.83 7.23 -12.83
CA LEU A 219 -5.12 6.82 -12.30
C LEU A 219 -6.05 8.02 -12.09
N ALA A 220 -5.57 9.14 -11.54
CA ALA A 220 -6.33 10.37 -11.35
C ALA A 220 -6.86 10.93 -12.68
N ARG A 221 -6.04 10.91 -13.74
CA ARG A 221 -6.49 11.31 -15.08
C ARG A 221 -7.62 10.40 -15.58
N ASN A 222 -7.48 9.09 -15.42
CA ASN A 222 -8.47 8.13 -15.88
C ASN A 222 -9.74 8.12 -15.01
N GLU A 223 -9.63 8.47 -13.72
CA GLU A 223 -10.74 8.60 -12.78
C GLU A 223 -11.76 9.63 -13.26
N ILE A 224 -11.31 10.78 -13.78
CA ILE A 224 -12.21 11.81 -14.33
C ILE A 224 -13.10 11.21 -15.42
N TYR A 225 -12.56 10.35 -16.29
CA TYR A 225 -13.38 9.68 -17.30
C TYR A 225 -14.24 8.56 -16.73
N ALA A 226 -13.72 7.79 -15.76
CA ALA A 226 -14.43 6.72 -15.09
C ALA A 226 -15.70 7.22 -14.39
N ARG A 227 -15.65 8.41 -13.77
CA ARG A 227 -16.82 9.06 -13.14
C ARG A 227 -18.00 9.27 -14.10
N HIS A 228 -17.75 9.31 -15.42
CA HIS A 228 -18.76 9.40 -16.47
C HIS A 228 -19.03 8.06 -17.18
N GLY A 229 -18.59 6.94 -16.58
CA GLY A 229 -18.85 5.58 -17.04
C GLY A 229 -18.09 5.17 -18.30
N ARG A 230 -16.95 5.81 -18.60
CA ARG A 230 -16.05 5.39 -19.69
C ARG A 230 -15.41 4.04 -19.38
N GLY A 231 -15.63 3.04 -20.23
CA GLY A 231 -14.86 1.78 -20.19
C GLY A 231 -13.39 1.93 -20.59
N PHE A 232 -12.57 0.91 -20.28
CA PHE A 232 -11.13 0.91 -20.57
C PHE A 232 -10.71 -0.33 -21.36
N SER A 233 -9.81 -0.15 -22.33
CA SER A 233 -9.19 -1.27 -23.07
C SER A 233 -7.98 -1.86 -22.34
N ASN A 234 -7.35 -1.07 -21.47
CA ASN A 234 -6.30 -1.54 -20.59
C ASN A 234 -6.93 -2.35 -19.44
N GLU A 235 -6.44 -3.56 -19.23
CA GLU A 235 -7.06 -4.54 -18.33
C GLU A 235 -6.91 -4.11 -16.86
N TYR A 236 -5.76 -3.55 -16.48
CA TYR A 236 -5.55 -2.98 -15.16
C TYR A 236 -6.57 -1.87 -14.85
N LEU A 237 -6.67 -0.84 -15.69
CA LEU A 237 -7.63 0.26 -15.48
C LEU A 237 -9.06 -0.25 -15.40
N GLN A 238 -9.45 -1.17 -16.28
CA GLN A 238 -10.81 -1.72 -16.27
C GLN A 238 -11.10 -2.45 -14.96
N SER A 239 -10.20 -3.33 -14.50
CA SER A 239 -10.38 -4.05 -13.24
C SER A 239 -10.32 -3.13 -12.01
N TYR A 240 -9.40 -2.17 -12.00
CA TYR A 240 -9.27 -1.16 -10.94
C TYR A 240 -10.57 -0.40 -10.73
N PHE A 241 -11.12 0.22 -11.79
CA PHE A 241 -12.36 0.97 -11.67
C PHE A 241 -13.57 0.07 -11.46
N ASP A 242 -13.62 -1.15 -12.01
CA ASP A 242 -14.70 -2.11 -11.71
C ASP A 242 -14.81 -2.39 -10.21
N SER A 243 -13.69 -2.40 -9.48
CA SER A 243 -13.62 -2.59 -8.03
C SER A 243 -14.11 -1.40 -7.20
N CYS A 244 -14.18 -0.19 -7.78
CA CYS A 244 -14.72 1.00 -7.13
C CYS A 244 -16.26 0.92 -7.08
N SER A 245 -16.87 1.15 -5.91
CA SER A 245 -18.33 1.04 -5.75
C SER A 245 -19.10 2.10 -6.55
N TRP A 246 -18.48 3.24 -6.83
CA TRP A 246 -19.07 4.37 -7.55
C TRP A 246 -19.02 4.24 -9.09
N TYR A 247 -18.20 3.35 -9.64
CA TYR A 247 -18.01 3.24 -11.08
C TYR A 247 -19.04 2.33 -11.74
N GLU A 248 -19.71 2.80 -12.78
CA GLU A 248 -20.62 1.99 -13.61
C GLU A 248 -20.26 2.19 -15.09
N LYS A 249 -19.77 1.14 -15.76
CA LYS A 249 -19.46 1.19 -17.19
C LYS A 249 -20.73 1.43 -18.00
N SER A 250 -20.80 2.55 -18.70
CA SER A 250 -21.95 2.94 -19.53
C SER A 250 -21.67 2.91 -21.04
N GLY A 251 -20.40 2.88 -21.43
CA GLY A 251 -19.98 2.83 -22.83
C GLY A 251 -18.59 2.26 -23.02
N GLU A 252 -18.28 1.90 -24.27
CA GLU A 252 -16.94 1.45 -24.66
C GLU A 252 -15.98 2.65 -24.80
N PRO A 253 -14.67 2.45 -24.59
CA PRO A 253 -13.68 3.54 -24.56
C PRO A 253 -13.74 4.48 -25.77
N ASP A 254 -13.89 3.92 -26.98
CA ASP A 254 -13.89 4.65 -28.26
C ASP A 254 -15.20 5.42 -28.52
N THR A 255 -16.22 5.20 -27.70
CA THR A 255 -17.55 5.82 -27.84
C THR A 255 -17.78 6.96 -26.86
N PHE A 256 -16.81 7.24 -25.99
CA PHE A 256 -16.93 8.26 -24.97
C PHE A 256 -17.06 9.67 -25.57
N ASP A 257 -18.06 10.42 -25.12
CA ASP A 257 -18.30 11.80 -25.55
C ASP A 257 -17.74 12.79 -24.52
N GLU A 258 -16.59 13.40 -24.81
CA GLU A 258 -15.98 14.43 -23.94
C GLU A 258 -16.85 15.69 -23.73
N SER A 259 -17.99 15.81 -24.42
CA SER A 259 -18.96 16.87 -24.14
C SER A 259 -19.62 16.74 -22.76
N VAL A 260 -19.62 15.54 -22.15
CA VAL A 260 -20.13 15.32 -20.78
C VAL A 260 -19.25 15.96 -19.71
N LEU A 261 -17.96 16.14 -20.01
CA LEU A 261 -17.01 16.73 -19.09
C LEU A 261 -17.27 18.23 -18.95
N ASN A 262 -17.35 18.68 -17.69
CA ASN A 262 -17.49 20.08 -17.34
C ASN A 262 -16.16 20.84 -17.51
N GLN A 263 -16.19 22.17 -17.34
CA GLN A 263 -14.99 23.00 -17.55
C GLN A 263 -13.91 22.75 -16.50
N THR A 264 -14.28 22.52 -15.24
CA THR A 264 -13.36 22.19 -14.14
C THR A 264 -12.61 20.90 -14.45
N GLU A 265 -13.31 19.84 -14.86
CA GLU A 265 -12.71 18.57 -15.24
C GLU A 265 -11.75 18.72 -16.42
N LYS A 266 -12.12 19.49 -17.45
CA LYS A 266 -11.27 19.78 -18.61
C LYS A 266 -10.00 20.55 -18.25
N ASP A 267 -10.07 21.44 -17.27
CA ASP A 267 -8.91 22.18 -16.81
C ASP A 267 -8.04 21.31 -15.89
N ASN A 268 -8.64 20.49 -15.03
CA ASN A 268 -7.93 19.52 -14.20
C ASN A 268 -7.20 18.46 -15.02
N LEU A 269 -7.80 17.96 -16.11
CA LEU A 269 -7.13 17.03 -17.03
C LEU A 269 -5.83 17.63 -17.59
N LYS A 270 -5.82 18.93 -17.92
CA LYS A 270 -4.60 19.59 -18.39
C LYS A 270 -3.55 19.68 -17.29
N VAL A 271 -3.95 20.07 -16.07
CA VAL A 271 -3.02 20.19 -14.94
C VAL A 271 -2.40 18.83 -14.58
N ILE A 272 -3.19 17.76 -14.61
CA ILE A 272 -2.69 16.40 -14.39
C ILE A 272 -1.74 15.98 -15.53
N GLN A 273 -2.07 16.24 -16.79
CA GLN A 273 -1.19 15.92 -17.93
C GLN A 273 0.13 16.71 -17.90
N GLU A 274 0.09 17.97 -17.45
CA GLU A 274 1.29 18.78 -17.22
C GLU A 274 2.15 18.17 -16.10
N ALA A 275 1.52 17.69 -15.02
CA ALA A 275 2.22 16.99 -13.93
C ALA A 275 2.82 15.64 -14.39
N GLU A 276 2.09 14.85 -15.19
CA GLU A 276 2.63 13.61 -15.80
C GLU A 276 3.86 13.89 -16.65
N THR A 277 3.82 14.97 -17.45
CA THR A 277 4.95 15.39 -18.28
C THR A 277 6.14 15.82 -17.42
N ALA A 278 5.90 16.62 -16.38
CA ALA A 278 6.94 17.06 -15.46
C ALA A 278 7.57 15.87 -14.71
N TYR A 279 6.76 14.94 -14.23
CA TYR A 279 7.24 13.71 -13.58
C TYR A 279 8.15 12.93 -14.53
N ALA A 280 7.73 12.68 -15.76
CA ALA A 280 8.53 11.93 -16.73
C ALA A 280 9.85 12.63 -17.12
N ASP A 281 9.86 13.97 -17.15
CA ASP A 281 11.07 14.75 -17.40
C ASP A 281 12.05 14.69 -16.21
N GLU A 282 11.55 14.63 -14.97
CA GLU A 282 12.34 14.54 -13.75
C GLU A 282 12.83 13.11 -13.44
N HIS A 283 12.06 12.10 -13.84
CA HIS A 283 12.30 10.68 -13.58
C HIS A 283 12.43 9.93 -14.92
N PRO A 284 13.56 10.07 -15.63
CA PRO A 284 13.70 9.56 -16.98
C PRO A 284 13.80 8.03 -17.06
N TYR A 285 13.97 7.33 -15.93
CA TYR A 285 14.10 5.88 -15.82
C TYR A 285 12.87 5.25 -15.14
N PRO A 286 12.59 3.96 -15.37
CA PRO A 286 13.33 3.01 -16.22
C PRO A 286 13.20 3.30 -17.72
N LYS A 287 14.23 2.93 -18.51
CA LYS A 287 14.24 3.05 -19.97
C LYS A 287 14.43 1.71 -20.65
N GLU A 288 13.50 1.36 -21.55
CA GLU A 288 13.60 0.15 -22.38
C GLU A 288 14.62 0.32 -23.51
N TYR A 289 15.40 -0.72 -23.75
CA TYR A 289 16.28 -0.87 -24.91
C TYR A 289 16.12 -2.24 -25.54
N LYS A 290 16.35 -2.34 -26.86
CA LYS A 290 16.25 -3.63 -27.57
C LYS A 290 17.49 -4.49 -27.33
N THR A 291 17.32 -5.80 -27.22
CA THR A 291 18.47 -6.72 -27.19
C THR A 291 19.32 -6.56 -28.45
N GLY A 292 20.64 -6.68 -28.28
CA GLY A 292 21.64 -6.42 -29.30
C GLY A 292 21.82 -4.95 -29.69
N GLN A 293 21.03 -4.02 -29.13
CA GLN A 293 21.28 -2.59 -29.26
C GLN A 293 22.52 -2.20 -28.46
N LYS A 294 23.36 -1.33 -29.03
CA LYS A 294 24.41 -0.65 -28.29
C LYS A 294 23.87 0.67 -27.76
N ILE A 295 24.06 0.92 -26.49
CA ILE A 295 23.67 2.17 -25.82
C ILE A 295 24.87 2.73 -25.04
N VAL A 296 24.80 4.01 -24.73
CA VAL A 296 25.81 4.69 -23.90
C VAL A 296 25.10 5.36 -22.75
N ALA A 297 25.60 5.14 -21.54
CA ALA A 297 25.10 5.76 -20.31
C ALA A 297 26.22 5.73 -19.25
N ASP A 298 26.27 6.74 -18.39
CA ASP A 298 27.09 6.74 -17.18
C ASP A 298 26.38 5.91 -16.12
N ILE A 299 26.66 4.60 -16.08
CA ILE A 299 25.95 3.65 -15.20
C ILE A 299 26.61 3.50 -13.84
N ASN A 300 27.85 3.96 -13.68
CA ASN A 300 28.58 3.92 -12.41
C ASN A 300 28.64 5.29 -11.69
N GLY A 301 28.15 6.36 -12.32
CA GLY A 301 28.09 7.70 -11.77
C GLY A 301 29.44 8.42 -11.72
N ASP A 302 30.43 8.00 -12.51
CA ASP A 302 31.79 8.58 -12.50
C ASP A 302 31.96 9.79 -13.43
N GLY A 303 30.93 10.14 -14.20
CA GLY A 303 30.90 11.22 -15.18
C GLY A 303 31.37 10.80 -16.57
N ARG A 304 31.63 9.51 -16.83
CA ARG A 304 31.98 8.95 -18.13
C ARG A 304 30.92 7.93 -18.53
N GLU A 305 30.57 7.94 -19.81
CA GLU A 305 29.60 6.98 -20.35
C GLU A 305 30.28 5.65 -20.66
N GLU A 306 29.64 4.55 -20.26
CA GLU A 306 29.97 3.18 -20.66
C GLU A 306 29.17 2.79 -21.92
N GLU A 307 29.77 1.99 -22.81
CA GLU A 307 29.04 1.31 -23.90
C GLU A 307 28.43 0.01 -23.36
N ILE A 308 27.10 -0.07 -23.30
CA ILE A 308 26.35 -1.25 -22.85
C ILE A 308 25.66 -1.95 -24.03
N ARG A 309 25.66 -3.28 -24.02
CA ARG A 309 24.90 -4.12 -24.94
C ARG A 309 24.53 -5.44 -24.27
N TYR A 310 23.25 -5.80 -24.27
CA TYR A 310 22.77 -7.10 -23.82
C TYR A 310 22.39 -7.97 -25.02
N ASP A 311 22.96 -9.17 -25.14
CA ASP A 311 22.65 -10.15 -26.19
C ASP A 311 22.03 -11.40 -25.57
N VAL A 312 20.89 -11.85 -26.12
CA VAL A 312 20.25 -13.13 -25.79
C VAL A 312 20.23 -14.02 -27.02
N LYS A 313 20.66 -15.28 -26.87
CA LYS A 313 20.64 -16.26 -27.96
C LYS A 313 20.22 -17.62 -27.43
N GLU A 314 19.38 -18.33 -28.16
CA GLU A 314 19.17 -19.76 -27.92
C GLU A 314 20.51 -20.50 -27.97
N SER A 315 20.77 -21.34 -26.97
CA SER A 315 21.91 -22.24 -26.89
C SER A 315 21.44 -23.68 -26.86
N GLY A 316 22.18 -24.57 -27.53
CA GLY A 316 21.95 -26.01 -27.46
C GLY A 316 22.42 -26.64 -26.14
N ASP A 317 22.96 -25.84 -25.21
CA ASP A 317 23.43 -26.27 -23.89
C ASP A 317 22.27 -26.40 -22.89
N TYR A 318 22.56 -26.96 -21.71
CA TYR A 318 21.57 -27.31 -20.68
C TYR A 318 20.72 -26.13 -20.19
N ALA A 319 21.20 -24.90 -20.34
CA ALA A 319 20.51 -23.67 -19.94
C ALA A 319 19.50 -23.15 -21.00
N GLY A 320 19.47 -23.72 -22.21
CA GLY A 320 18.57 -23.30 -23.30
C GLY A 320 18.90 -21.95 -23.94
N TYR A 321 19.51 -21.02 -23.20
CA TYR A 321 19.87 -19.68 -23.66
C TYR A 321 21.28 -19.27 -23.18
N SER A 322 21.89 -18.34 -23.93
CA SER A 322 23.12 -17.61 -23.59
C SER A 322 22.77 -16.12 -23.50
N CYS A 323 22.90 -15.58 -22.29
CA CYS A 323 22.60 -14.21 -21.94
C CYS A 323 23.91 -13.49 -21.60
N VAL A 324 24.33 -12.57 -22.46
CA VAL A 324 25.63 -11.89 -22.36
C VAL A 324 25.44 -10.40 -22.26
N LEU A 325 25.89 -9.81 -21.15
CA LEU A 325 25.99 -8.37 -21.00
C LEU A 325 27.42 -7.93 -21.35
N THR A 326 27.56 -6.99 -22.28
CA THR A 326 28.85 -6.41 -22.66
C THR A 326 28.91 -4.97 -22.20
N ILE A 327 29.92 -4.62 -21.40
CA ILE A 327 30.19 -3.25 -20.93
C ILE A 327 31.62 -2.88 -21.34
N ASP A 328 31.78 -1.83 -22.13
CA ASP A 328 33.08 -1.35 -22.66
C ASP A 328 33.91 -2.46 -23.34
N GLY A 329 33.21 -3.37 -24.04
CA GLY A 329 33.81 -4.51 -24.73
C GLY A 329 34.19 -5.69 -23.82
N THR A 330 33.98 -5.59 -22.50
CA THR A 330 34.10 -6.70 -21.56
C THR A 330 32.77 -7.45 -21.50
N ALA A 331 32.79 -8.76 -21.73
CA ALA A 331 31.61 -9.61 -21.72
C ALA A 331 31.42 -10.31 -20.37
N TYR A 332 30.18 -10.32 -19.89
CA TYR A 332 29.72 -10.97 -18.67
C TYR A 332 28.60 -11.96 -19.02
N GLU A 333 28.82 -13.25 -18.76
CA GLU A 333 27.82 -14.30 -18.93
C GLU A 333 26.88 -14.28 -17.72
N LEU A 334 25.62 -13.88 -17.90
CA LEU A 334 24.70 -13.65 -16.78
C LEU A 334 24.33 -14.94 -16.02
N CYS A 335 24.50 -16.10 -16.65
CA CYS A 335 24.33 -17.40 -16.00
C CYS A 335 25.33 -17.67 -14.87
N GLU A 336 26.43 -16.90 -14.79
CA GLU A 336 27.37 -16.93 -13.65
C GLU A 336 26.82 -16.21 -12.40
N TYR A 337 25.76 -15.41 -12.57
CA TYR A 337 25.18 -14.56 -11.53
C TYR A 337 23.78 -15.01 -11.12
N ALA A 338 22.93 -15.34 -12.10
CA ALA A 338 21.54 -15.73 -11.88
C ALA A 338 21.14 -16.87 -12.83
N ALA A 339 20.29 -17.78 -12.34
CA ALA A 339 19.83 -18.94 -13.11
C ALA A 339 18.60 -18.58 -13.95
N MET A 340 18.83 -17.93 -15.10
CA MET A 340 17.74 -17.58 -16.02
C MET A 340 17.19 -18.83 -16.73
N VAL A 341 15.87 -18.97 -16.79
CA VAL A 341 15.19 -20.14 -17.36
C VAL A 341 14.65 -19.85 -18.76
N THR A 342 13.88 -18.77 -18.90
CA THR A 342 13.21 -18.34 -20.12
C THR A 342 13.43 -16.83 -20.31
N PRO A 343 14.68 -16.38 -20.58
CA PRO A 343 15.00 -14.96 -20.70
C PRO A 343 14.15 -14.27 -21.77
N GLU A 344 13.62 -13.09 -21.44
CA GLU A 344 12.98 -12.21 -22.43
C GLU A 344 14.00 -11.78 -23.49
N THR A 345 13.63 -11.93 -24.75
CA THR A 345 14.57 -11.83 -25.87
C THR A 345 14.51 -10.49 -26.61
N GLU A 346 13.49 -9.67 -26.37
CA GLU A 346 13.27 -8.44 -27.14
C GLU A 346 13.82 -7.19 -26.46
N CYS A 347 13.91 -7.16 -25.12
CA CYS A 347 14.33 -5.97 -24.39
C CYS A 347 15.17 -6.21 -23.13
N PHE A 348 15.78 -5.12 -22.66
CA PHE A 348 16.37 -4.96 -21.33
C PHE A 348 16.20 -3.49 -20.92
N TYR A 349 16.46 -3.18 -19.64
CA TYR A 349 16.25 -1.84 -19.12
C TYR A 349 17.52 -1.29 -18.48
N ILE A 350 17.65 0.04 -18.56
CA ILE A 350 18.46 0.79 -17.58
C ILE A 350 17.48 1.39 -16.59
N THR A 351 17.78 1.28 -15.30
CA THR A 351 16.91 1.74 -14.22
C THR A 351 17.65 2.65 -13.26
N ASP A 352 16.89 3.36 -12.46
CA ASP A 352 17.39 4.19 -11.38
C ASP A 352 16.57 3.85 -10.13
N ILE A 353 17.00 2.82 -9.40
CA ILE A 353 16.30 2.38 -8.19
C ILE A 353 16.43 3.43 -7.08
N ALA A 354 17.56 4.14 -7.03
CA ALA A 354 17.94 5.06 -5.97
C ALA A 354 18.44 6.39 -6.54
N GLU A 355 17.50 7.25 -6.97
CA GLU A 355 17.75 8.45 -7.79
C GLU A 355 18.75 9.48 -7.22
N TYR A 356 19.12 9.35 -5.95
CA TYR A 356 20.04 10.25 -5.26
C TYR A 356 21.45 9.68 -5.09
N ASP A 357 21.71 8.44 -5.51
CA ASP A 357 23.03 7.80 -5.35
C ASP A 357 23.96 7.95 -6.57
N ASN A 358 23.40 8.20 -7.76
CA ASN A 358 24.01 8.36 -9.10
C ASN A 358 24.26 7.09 -9.94
N PRO A 359 24.70 5.93 -9.40
CA PRO A 359 24.76 4.69 -10.17
C PRO A 359 23.39 4.25 -10.70
N LEU A 360 23.39 3.69 -11.90
CA LEU A 360 22.22 3.09 -12.52
C LEU A 360 22.32 1.57 -12.51
N GLU A 361 21.20 0.90 -12.66
CA GLU A 361 21.17 -0.55 -12.82
C GLU A 361 20.85 -0.95 -14.25
N ILE A 362 21.31 -2.15 -14.58
CA ILE A 362 20.90 -2.88 -15.76
C ILE A 362 19.92 -3.94 -15.28
N ALA A 363 18.70 -3.92 -15.82
CA ALA A 363 17.69 -4.91 -15.53
C ALA A 363 17.42 -5.79 -16.76
N VAL A 364 17.39 -7.11 -16.54
CA VAL A 364 17.08 -8.12 -17.57
C VAL A 364 15.94 -9.00 -17.07
N LEU A 365 15.07 -9.40 -17.99
CA LEU A 365 13.80 -10.05 -17.69
C LEU A 365 13.88 -11.53 -18.00
N ASP A 366 13.13 -12.32 -17.24
CA ASP A 366 12.97 -13.77 -17.41
C ASP A 366 11.49 -14.11 -17.22
N ASP A 367 10.89 -14.74 -18.22
CA ASP A 367 9.51 -15.21 -18.17
C ASP A 367 9.33 -16.38 -17.20
N GLY A 368 10.44 -17.01 -16.80
CA GLY A 368 10.46 -18.15 -15.91
C GLY A 368 9.70 -19.36 -16.48
N PRO A 369 9.55 -20.42 -15.68
CA PRO A 369 8.63 -21.50 -15.97
C PRO A 369 7.19 -21.10 -15.59
N SER A 370 6.20 -21.47 -16.41
CA SER A 370 4.77 -21.28 -16.10
C SER A 370 4.36 -19.84 -15.71
N ALA A 371 4.99 -18.83 -16.33
CA ALA A 371 4.73 -17.41 -16.07
C ALA A 371 5.13 -16.93 -14.66
N ASP A 372 6.11 -17.58 -14.00
CA ASP A 372 6.84 -17.00 -12.87
C ASP A 372 7.84 -15.95 -13.39
N TYR A 373 7.31 -14.78 -13.73
CA TYR A 373 8.11 -13.64 -14.21
C TYR A 373 9.10 -13.19 -13.14
N VAL A 374 10.34 -12.92 -13.53
CA VAL A 374 11.40 -12.40 -12.65
C VAL A 374 12.23 -11.35 -13.38
N THR A 375 12.57 -10.27 -12.68
CA THR A 375 13.52 -9.25 -13.14
C THR A 375 14.81 -9.33 -12.33
N TYR A 376 15.95 -9.43 -13.02
CA TYR A 376 17.28 -9.47 -12.40
C TYR A 376 18.00 -8.14 -12.57
N PHE A 377 18.55 -7.60 -11.49
CA PHE A 377 19.22 -6.31 -11.45
C PHE A 377 20.73 -6.45 -11.26
N TYR A 378 21.48 -5.62 -11.98
CA TYR A 378 22.94 -5.59 -11.94
C TYR A 378 23.47 -4.16 -11.84
N ARG A 379 24.55 -3.95 -11.09
CA ARG A 379 25.31 -2.69 -11.04
C ARG A 379 26.71 -2.91 -11.56
N TYR A 380 27.31 -1.86 -12.14
CA TYR A 380 28.69 -1.86 -12.58
C TYR A 380 29.49 -0.84 -11.78
N ASP A 381 30.62 -1.23 -11.20
CA ASP A 381 31.44 -0.34 -10.34
C ASP A 381 32.61 0.34 -11.08
N GLY A 382 32.66 0.22 -12.41
CA GLY A 382 33.78 0.68 -13.24
C GLY A 382 34.86 -0.39 -13.50
N ASN A 383 34.77 -1.55 -12.86
CA ASN A 383 35.67 -2.69 -13.10
C ASN A 383 34.90 -4.02 -13.25
N THR A 384 33.95 -4.28 -12.38
CA THR A 384 33.21 -5.55 -12.26
C THR A 384 31.71 -5.33 -12.25
N LEU A 385 31.00 -6.30 -12.82
CA LEU A 385 29.56 -6.41 -12.73
C LEU A 385 29.20 -7.07 -11.38
N GLU A 386 28.22 -6.51 -10.69
CA GLU A 386 27.69 -7.02 -9.43
C GLU A 386 26.20 -7.34 -9.60
N PHE A 387 25.78 -8.48 -9.06
CA PHE A 387 24.36 -8.83 -8.98
C PHE A 387 23.73 -8.18 -7.75
N VAL A 388 22.70 -7.37 -7.97
CA VAL A 388 22.00 -6.60 -6.94
C VAL A 388 20.90 -7.44 -6.30
N GLY A 389 20.16 -8.19 -7.11
CA GLY A 389 19.06 -9.03 -6.64
C GLY A 389 18.02 -9.27 -7.72
N GLU A 390 16.96 -9.94 -7.33
CA GLU A 390 15.82 -10.28 -8.17
C GLU A 390 14.53 -9.74 -7.57
N VAL A 391 13.60 -9.38 -8.45
CA VAL A 391 12.24 -8.92 -8.11
C VAL A 391 11.27 -9.78 -8.90
N GLY A 392 10.25 -10.31 -8.24
CA GLY A 392 9.18 -11.03 -8.93
C GLY A 392 8.40 -10.09 -9.84
N GLY A 393 7.97 -10.57 -11.00
CA GLY A 393 7.26 -9.77 -12.00
C GLY A 393 8.18 -8.87 -12.83
N PHE A 394 7.56 -8.09 -13.70
CA PHE A 394 8.20 -7.08 -14.53
C PHE A 394 7.75 -5.68 -14.06
N PRO A 395 8.53 -4.96 -13.24
CA PRO A 395 8.12 -3.68 -12.64
C PRO A 395 8.16 -2.50 -13.63
N PHE A 396 7.95 -2.75 -14.92
CA PHE A 396 8.09 -1.77 -16.00
C PHE A 396 6.75 -1.45 -16.64
N LYS A 397 6.47 -0.16 -16.86
CA LYS A 397 5.19 0.34 -17.37
C LYS A 397 4.75 -0.36 -18.66
N GLU A 398 5.70 -0.62 -19.55
CA GLU A 398 5.49 -1.28 -20.85
C GLU A 398 5.15 -2.78 -20.73
N GLN A 399 5.49 -3.40 -19.60
CA GLN A 399 5.33 -4.84 -19.33
C GLN A 399 4.30 -5.14 -18.24
N ASN A 400 3.80 -4.11 -17.55
CA ASN A 400 2.93 -4.22 -16.38
C ASN A 400 1.65 -3.37 -16.55
N ASP A 401 1.03 -3.45 -17.73
CA ASP A 401 -0.24 -2.77 -18.03
C ASP A 401 -0.29 -1.27 -17.68
N GLY A 402 0.84 -0.57 -17.80
CA GLY A 402 0.90 0.86 -17.52
C GLY A 402 1.25 1.23 -16.07
N ILE A 403 1.51 0.26 -15.19
CA ILE A 403 1.99 0.49 -13.82
C ILE A 403 3.52 0.48 -13.76
N ASN A 404 4.08 1.55 -13.23
CA ASN A 404 5.50 1.66 -12.91
C ASN A 404 5.76 1.12 -11.50
N GLY A 405 6.63 0.10 -11.35
CA GLY A 405 6.96 -0.47 -10.05
C GLY A 405 7.97 0.35 -9.24
N PHE A 406 8.68 1.30 -9.84
CA PHE A 406 9.75 2.05 -9.17
C PHE A 406 9.19 3.22 -8.36
N THR A 407 9.66 3.34 -7.12
CA THR A 407 9.27 4.43 -6.20
C THR A 407 10.17 5.67 -6.31
N GLY A 408 11.31 5.56 -6.99
CA GLY A 408 12.38 6.57 -7.02
C GLY A 408 13.17 6.71 -5.69
N GLN A 409 12.79 5.96 -4.65
CA GLN A 409 13.34 6.08 -3.31
C GLN A 409 13.81 4.73 -2.74
N ASN A 410 14.62 3.99 -3.51
CA ASN A 410 15.13 2.64 -3.19
C ASN A 410 14.08 1.51 -3.24
N GLY A 411 12.79 1.82 -3.33
CA GLY A 411 11.72 0.83 -3.36
C GLY A 411 11.33 0.40 -4.77
N ILE A 412 11.03 -0.90 -4.93
CA ILE A 412 10.44 -1.49 -6.14
C ILE A 412 9.23 -2.33 -5.75
N PHE A 413 8.08 -2.05 -6.35
CA PHE A 413 6.93 -2.93 -6.35
C PHE A 413 7.04 -3.92 -7.51
N GLY A 414 7.18 -5.19 -7.15
CA GLY A 414 7.07 -6.34 -8.04
C GLY A 414 5.82 -7.15 -7.71
N THR A 415 5.85 -8.43 -8.05
CA THR A 415 4.74 -9.36 -7.78
C THR A 415 5.18 -10.53 -6.93
N ILE A 416 4.31 -10.95 -6.02
CA ILE A 416 4.36 -12.25 -5.35
C ILE A 416 3.15 -13.07 -5.78
N ARG A 417 3.29 -14.40 -5.83
CA ARG A 417 2.19 -15.31 -6.12
C ARG A 417 1.51 -15.76 -4.82
N THR A 418 0.19 -15.86 -4.86
CA THR A 418 -0.61 -16.46 -3.79
C THR A 418 -1.57 -17.52 -4.33
N ASP A 419 -1.91 -18.52 -3.50
CA ASP A 419 -2.80 -19.63 -3.83
C ASP A 419 -3.79 -19.89 -2.67
N ILE A 420 -4.40 -18.83 -2.11
CA ILE A 420 -5.33 -18.94 -0.96
C ILE A 420 -6.68 -19.53 -1.39
N LEU A 421 -7.41 -18.81 -2.24
CA LEU A 421 -8.67 -19.28 -2.84
C LEU A 421 -8.58 -19.46 -4.35
N GLU A 422 -7.68 -18.71 -4.97
CA GLU A 422 -7.35 -18.72 -6.37
C GLU A 422 -5.85 -18.45 -6.51
N THR A 423 -5.27 -18.88 -7.62
CA THR A 423 -3.94 -18.47 -8.01
C THR A 423 -3.99 -17.04 -8.50
N ALA A 424 -3.33 -16.13 -7.78
CA ALA A 424 -3.30 -14.72 -8.09
C ALA A 424 -1.92 -14.11 -7.83
N TYR A 425 -1.68 -12.93 -8.42
CA TYR A 425 -0.52 -12.11 -8.15
C TYR A 425 -0.90 -10.94 -7.25
N LEU A 426 -0.09 -10.73 -6.22
CA LEU A 426 -0.19 -9.61 -5.29
C LEU A 426 1.04 -8.72 -5.44
N ASP A 427 0.92 -7.45 -5.08
CA ASP A 427 2.03 -6.52 -5.02
C ASP A 427 3.02 -6.96 -3.93
N GLY A 428 4.27 -7.19 -4.32
CA GLY A 428 5.38 -7.41 -3.39
C GLY A 428 6.29 -6.18 -3.35
N TYR A 429 6.90 -5.91 -2.19
CA TYR A 429 7.78 -4.75 -2.02
C TYR A 429 9.23 -5.19 -1.79
N TRP A 430 10.15 -4.63 -2.58
CA TRP A 430 11.58 -4.80 -2.42
C TRP A 430 12.24 -3.45 -2.11
N TRP A 431 13.19 -3.48 -1.18
CA TRP A 431 13.99 -2.32 -0.80
C TRP A 431 15.45 -2.52 -1.20
N TYR A 432 16.03 -1.52 -1.85
CA TYR A 432 17.46 -1.49 -2.11
C TYR A 432 18.23 -0.99 -0.90
N ASP A 433 18.91 -1.90 -0.20
CA ASP A 433 19.87 -1.55 0.84
C ASP A 433 21.18 -1.07 0.18
N SER A 434 21.41 0.24 0.23
CA SER A 434 22.61 0.88 -0.32
C SER A 434 23.92 0.45 0.38
N ASP A 435 23.86 0.10 1.68
CA ASP A 435 25.04 -0.34 2.43
C ASP A 435 25.40 -1.78 2.07
N ALA A 436 24.39 -2.66 1.96
CA ALA A 436 24.57 -4.04 1.51
C ALA A 436 24.74 -4.16 -0.02
N ARG A 437 24.36 -3.11 -0.75
CA ARG A 437 24.27 -3.01 -2.22
C ARG A 437 23.37 -4.09 -2.83
N LYS A 438 22.25 -4.39 -2.19
CA LYS A 438 21.35 -5.48 -2.59
C LYS A 438 19.88 -5.13 -2.44
N LEU A 439 19.03 -5.78 -3.24
CA LEU A 439 17.58 -5.76 -3.06
C LEU A 439 17.16 -6.79 -2.01
N GLU A 440 16.32 -6.35 -1.09
CA GLU A 440 15.74 -7.17 -0.02
C GLU A 440 14.22 -7.14 -0.09
N TYR A 441 13.59 -8.31 -0.08
CA TYR A 441 12.13 -8.40 -0.01
C TYR A 441 11.64 -7.97 1.39
N MET A 442 10.66 -7.09 1.42
CA MET A 442 10.08 -6.52 2.63
C MET A 442 8.63 -6.99 2.75
N ASP A 443 8.37 -7.92 3.67
CA ASP A 443 7.02 -8.37 4.01
C ASP A 443 6.41 -7.43 5.05
N ASP A 444 5.52 -6.53 4.63
CA ASP A 444 4.73 -5.65 5.49
C ASP A 444 3.43 -6.30 6.00
N GLY A 445 3.15 -7.53 5.56
CA GLY A 445 2.05 -8.38 5.98
C GLY A 445 0.72 -8.15 5.26
N VAL A 446 0.60 -7.18 4.35
CA VAL A 446 -0.62 -6.97 3.55
C VAL A 446 -0.28 -6.54 2.13
N HIS A 447 -0.66 -7.36 1.16
CA HIS A 447 -0.34 -7.19 -0.25
C HIS A 447 -1.61 -6.91 -1.06
N LYS A 448 -1.56 -5.92 -1.94
CA LYS A 448 -2.69 -5.58 -2.83
C LYS A 448 -2.77 -6.60 -3.97
N TYR A 449 -3.97 -6.93 -4.43
CA TYR A 449 -4.11 -7.70 -5.67
C TYR A 449 -3.69 -6.84 -6.87
N GLN A 450 -2.97 -7.44 -7.82
CA GLN A 450 -2.57 -6.75 -9.05
C GLN A 450 -3.79 -6.50 -9.97
N TYR A 451 -4.72 -7.45 -10.02
CA TYR A 451 -5.98 -7.34 -10.77
C TYR A 451 -7.17 -7.63 -9.86
N PHE A 452 -8.20 -6.80 -10.00
CA PHE A 452 -9.41 -6.89 -9.17
C PHE A 452 -10.50 -7.63 -9.96
N THR A 453 -10.37 -8.95 -10.05
CA THR A 453 -11.35 -9.78 -10.77
C THR A 453 -12.70 -9.76 -10.05
N PRO A 454 -13.83 -9.58 -10.77
CA PRO A 454 -15.15 -9.65 -10.16
C PRO A 454 -15.55 -11.10 -9.85
N HIS A 455 -15.90 -11.37 -8.61
CA HIS A 455 -16.46 -12.66 -8.18
C HIS A 455 -17.92 -12.49 -7.78
N LYS A 456 -18.83 -13.17 -8.49
CA LYS A 456 -20.24 -13.19 -8.13
C LYS A 456 -20.48 -14.09 -6.92
N LEU A 457 -21.18 -13.58 -5.91
CA LEU A 457 -21.56 -14.35 -4.73
C LEU A 457 -22.71 -15.32 -5.03
N TYR A 458 -22.56 -16.57 -4.61
CA TYR A 458 -23.64 -17.57 -4.62
C TYR A 458 -24.46 -17.61 -3.33
N VAL A 459 -23.91 -17.04 -2.24
CA VAL A 459 -24.51 -17.04 -0.90
C VAL A 459 -24.36 -15.67 -0.26
N ASP A 460 -25.15 -15.40 0.78
CA ASP A 460 -24.93 -14.22 1.62
C ASP A 460 -23.58 -14.40 2.34
N LEU A 461 -22.73 -13.38 2.26
CA LEU A 461 -21.36 -13.42 2.75
C LEU A 461 -21.21 -12.44 3.92
N PRO A 462 -21.18 -12.92 5.18
CA PRO A 462 -20.74 -12.09 6.29
C PRO A 462 -19.24 -11.81 6.16
N LEU A 463 -18.84 -10.56 6.38
CA LEU A 463 -17.47 -10.07 6.36
C LEU A 463 -17.11 -9.55 7.74
N TRP A 464 -15.95 -9.94 8.26
CA TRP A 464 -15.38 -9.45 9.51
C TRP A 464 -14.91 -8.00 9.35
N LYS A 465 -15.08 -7.14 10.36
CA LYS A 465 -14.65 -5.74 10.29
C LYS A 465 -13.14 -5.53 10.48
N SER A 466 -12.44 -6.55 10.96
CA SER A 466 -10.98 -6.63 11.05
C SER A 466 -10.52 -8.07 10.78
N MET A 467 -9.20 -8.30 10.67
CA MET A 467 -8.60 -9.65 10.63
C MET A 467 -8.70 -10.36 11.99
N ASP A 468 -9.93 -10.49 12.50
CA ASP A 468 -10.28 -11.12 13.76
C ASP A 468 -11.67 -11.76 13.61
N GLN A 469 -11.74 -13.08 13.77
CA GLN A 469 -12.97 -13.87 13.66
C GLN A 469 -13.94 -13.66 14.85
N THR A 470 -13.66 -12.71 15.72
CA THR A 470 -14.57 -12.25 16.79
C THR A 470 -15.06 -10.83 16.58
N SER A 471 -14.56 -10.13 15.55
CA SER A 471 -14.97 -8.76 15.24
C SER A 471 -16.42 -8.66 14.80
N ASP A 472 -16.98 -7.45 14.79
CA ASP A 472 -18.30 -7.22 14.23
C ASP A 472 -18.35 -7.63 12.75
N GLN A 473 -19.54 -8.02 12.29
CA GLN A 473 -19.75 -8.42 10.91
C GLN A 473 -20.68 -7.47 10.17
N VAL A 474 -20.45 -7.37 8.86
CA VAL A 474 -21.43 -6.84 7.89
C VAL A 474 -21.70 -7.90 6.83
N THR A 475 -22.91 -7.96 6.28
CA THR A 475 -23.26 -9.00 5.29
C THR A 475 -23.47 -8.41 3.91
N VAL A 476 -22.78 -8.98 2.92
CA VAL A 476 -23.03 -8.76 1.50
C VAL A 476 -24.05 -9.77 1.01
N SER A 477 -25.03 -9.33 0.21
CA SER A 477 -26.10 -10.21 -0.25
C SER A 477 -25.66 -11.10 -1.42
N ALA A 478 -26.20 -12.32 -1.48
CA ALA A 478 -25.98 -13.22 -2.61
C ALA A 478 -26.34 -12.57 -3.95
N GLY A 479 -25.59 -12.89 -4.99
CA GLY A 479 -25.79 -12.41 -6.36
C GLY A 479 -25.08 -11.11 -6.72
N GLN A 480 -24.52 -10.40 -5.75
CA GLN A 480 -23.64 -9.25 -5.99
C GLN A 480 -22.23 -9.70 -6.42
N ASN A 481 -21.54 -8.84 -7.16
CA ASN A 481 -20.10 -8.99 -7.38
C ASN A 481 -19.33 -8.43 -6.20
N VAL A 482 -18.26 -9.14 -5.83
CA VAL A 482 -17.23 -8.69 -4.90
C VAL A 482 -15.87 -8.76 -5.56
N PHE A 483 -14.93 -8.02 -5.00
CA PHE A 483 -13.56 -7.89 -5.49
C PHE A 483 -12.61 -8.19 -4.35
N PHE A 484 -11.58 -8.98 -4.61
CA PHE A 484 -10.47 -9.17 -3.69
C PHE A 484 -9.51 -7.99 -3.86
N ILE A 485 -9.31 -7.23 -2.79
CA ILE A 485 -8.60 -5.95 -2.82
C ILE A 485 -7.16 -6.13 -2.31
N SER A 486 -7.00 -6.83 -1.19
CA SER A 486 -5.70 -7.15 -0.59
C SER A 486 -5.77 -8.43 0.23
N SER A 487 -4.61 -8.98 0.57
CA SER A 487 -4.48 -10.19 1.38
C SER A 487 -3.20 -10.16 2.21
N ASP A 488 -3.20 -10.88 3.34
CA ASP A 488 -1.97 -11.16 4.09
C ASP A 488 -1.11 -12.27 3.47
N ALA A 489 -1.48 -12.70 2.26
CA ALA A 489 -0.89 -13.81 1.51
C ALA A 489 -0.90 -15.16 2.25
N LYS A 490 -1.72 -15.31 3.31
CA LYS A 490 -1.78 -16.51 4.15
C LYS A 490 -3.20 -17.06 4.28
N GLU A 491 -4.11 -16.30 4.89
CA GLU A 491 -5.45 -16.78 5.22
C GLU A 491 -6.52 -15.68 5.22
N TRP A 492 -6.14 -14.40 5.14
CA TRP A 492 -7.06 -13.28 5.15
C TRP A 492 -7.12 -12.58 3.79
N ILE A 493 -8.33 -12.30 3.34
CA ILE A 493 -8.57 -11.51 2.12
C ILE A 493 -9.53 -10.37 2.48
N TYR A 494 -9.13 -9.14 2.16
CA TYR A 494 -9.99 -7.96 2.24
C TYR A 494 -10.84 -7.86 0.97
N VAL A 495 -12.15 -7.78 1.17
CA VAL A 495 -13.16 -7.90 0.12
C VAL A 495 -14.02 -6.64 0.11
N ARG A 496 -14.29 -6.13 -1.10
CA ARG A 496 -15.24 -5.05 -1.34
C ARG A 496 -16.35 -5.49 -2.28
N ALA A 497 -17.59 -5.21 -1.92
CA ALA A 497 -18.75 -5.41 -2.76
C ALA A 497 -19.10 -4.16 -3.58
N LYS A 498 -19.83 -4.34 -4.67
CA LYS A 498 -20.22 -3.22 -5.55
C LYS A 498 -21.10 -2.16 -4.87
N ASP A 499 -21.81 -2.52 -3.79
CA ASP A 499 -22.59 -1.57 -3.00
C ASP A 499 -21.77 -0.78 -1.96
N GLY A 500 -20.45 -0.96 -1.95
CA GLY A 500 -19.52 -0.33 -1.00
C GLY A 500 -19.38 -1.10 0.31
N THR A 501 -20.10 -2.20 0.51
CA THR A 501 -19.91 -3.05 1.69
C THR A 501 -18.56 -3.73 1.63
N GLU A 502 -17.78 -3.63 2.71
CA GLU A 502 -16.43 -4.17 2.77
C GLU A 502 -16.07 -4.73 4.15
N GLY A 503 -15.06 -5.59 4.14
CA GLY A 503 -14.52 -6.28 5.30
C GLY A 503 -13.67 -7.48 4.88
N TYR A 504 -13.36 -8.35 5.83
CA TYR A 504 -12.43 -9.45 5.65
C TYR A 504 -13.15 -10.80 5.61
N ILE A 505 -12.66 -11.68 4.72
CA ILE A 505 -12.90 -13.11 4.80
C ILE A 505 -11.67 -13.81 5.35
N HIS A 506 -11.92 -14.90 6.08
CA HIS A 506 -10.88 -15.82 6.52
C HIS A 506 -11.02 -17.14 5.77
N VAL A 507 -9.90 -17.69 5.34
CA VAL A 507 -9.80 -18.90 4.53
C VAL A 507 -9.11 -19.99 5.34
N ASP A 508 -9.80 -21.11 5.55
CA ASP A 508 -9.30 -22.29 6.25
C ASP A 508 -9.28 -23.49 5.30
N GLY A 509 -8.08 -23.78 4.76
CA GLY A 509 -7.92 -24.70 3.64
C GLY A 509 -8.65 -24.18 2.41
N GLU A 510 -9.59 -24.95 1.87
CA GLU A 510 -10.41 -24.53 0.73
C GLU A 510 -11.67 -23.74 1.16
N ASN A 511 -11.94 -23.63 2.46
CA ASN A 511 -13.19 -23.08 2.97
C ASN A 511 -13.11 -21.60 3.31
N VAL A 512 -14.15 -20.86 2.98
CA VAL A 512 -14.43 -19.54 3.53
C VAL A 512 -15.09 -19.75 4.90
N SER A 513 -14.35 -19.53 5.97
CA SER A 513 -14.82 -19.85 7.34
C SER A 513 -16.05 -19.03 7.73
N ASN A 514 -16.19 -17.82 7.17
CA ASN A 514 -17.33 -16.92 7.35
C ASN A 514 -18.68 -17.60 7.07
N VAL A 515 -18.73 -18.55 6.14
CA VAL A 515 -19.94 -19.29 5.76
C VAL A 515 -19.81 -20.80 5.92
N GLY A 516 -18.61 -21.31 6.23
CA GLY A 516 -18.30 -22.72 6.39
C GLY A 516 -18.48 -23.53 5.10
N ARG A 517 -18.11 -22.95 3.95
CA ARG A 517 -18.24 -23.58 2.63
C ARG A 517 -16.95 -23.45 1.81
N PRO A 518 -16.68 -24.37 0.88
CA PRO A 518 -15.59 -24.22 -0.08
C PRO A 518 -15.72 -22.91 -0.86
N GLY A 519 -14.61 -22.24 -1.16
CA GLY A 519 -14.59 -20.99 -1.93
C GLY A 519 -15.35 -21.10 -3.26
N THR A 520 -15.27 -22.24 -3.93
CA THR A 520 -15.98 -22.54 -5.18
C THR A 520 -17.51 -22.63 -5.03
N GLU A 521 -18.03 -22.79 -3.82
CA GLU A 521 -19.46 -22.71 -3.51
C GLU A 521 -19.90 -21.31 -3.05
N VAL A 522 -18.95 -20.40 -2.83
CA VAL A 522 -19.20 -19.02 -2.38
C VAL A 522 -19.04 -18.02 -3.53
N PHE A 523 -18.00 -18.19 -4.34
CA PHE A 523 -17.58 -17.27 -5.38
C PHE A 523 -17.67 -17.93 -6.77
N SER A 524 -18.06 -17.15 -7.78
CA SER A 524 -17.86 -17.53 -9.17
C SER A 524 -16.43 -17.27 -9.62
N GLU A 525 -16.01 -17.98 -10.68
CA GLU A 525 -14.84 -17.59 -11.49
C GLU A 525 -13.53 -17.44 -10.71
N LEU A 526 -13.32 -18.29 -9.68
CA LEU A 526 -12.02 -18.42 -9.03
C LEU A 526 -11.00 -18.99 -10.05
N ASN A 527 -9.84 -18.36 -10.13
CA ASN A 527 -8.80 -18.73 -11.09
C ASN A 527 -7.85 -19.77 -10.49
N TYR A 528 -7.54 -20.83 -11.24
CA TYR A 528 -6.55 -21.83 -10.83
C TYR A 528 -5.61 -22.04 -12.01
N PHE A 529 -4.35 -21.64 -11.86
CA PHE A 529 -3.31 -21.95 -12.85
C PHE A 529 -2.69 -23.30 -12.49
N ASP A 530 -2.40 -24.12 -13.50
CA ASP A 530 -1.76 -25.44 -13.37
C ASP A 530 -0.23 -25.34 -13.16
#